data_AF-A0A293L4Z1-F1
#
_entry.id   AF-A0A293L4Z1-F1
#
_cell.length_a   1.000
_cell.length_b   1.000
_cell.length_c   1.000
_cell.angle_alpha   90.00
_cell.angle_beta   90.00
_cell.angle_gamma   90.00
#
_symmetry.space_group_name_H-M   'P 1'
#
loop_
_entity.id
_entity.type
_entity.pdbx_description
1 polymer ?
#
loop_
_entity_poly.entity_id
_entity_poly.type
_entity_poly.pdbx_seq_one_letter_code
_entity_poly.pdbx_strand_id
1 'polypeptide(L)'
;MLLGLLNQDDGMLDEQFIISGVTYRLTQGVIKRIIPAVASTNASIAAICANEVFKIATSCSNPLNNYIVFNDTSGLYTYTFEAEKNEKCLACSRMPITLHFTEDTKLQEVFDHLINSPDLQMKSPGMATVVGGHNKTLYMPNVPSIEVRTKANLKKTLKELGLQDGQELLVADETSPDTLVFKLALKKMSTAC
;
A
#
# COMPACT_ATOMS: atom_id res chain seq x y z
N MET A 1 -25.32 -30.02 -22.16
CA MET A 1 -25.94 -28.77 -22.66
C MET A 1 -25.57 -27.69 -21.65
N LEU A 2 -24.62 -26.77 -21.84
CA LEU A 2 -24.05 -26.19 -23.05
C LEU A 2 -22.51 -26.36 -23.05
N LEU A 3 -21.98 -26.98 -24.09
CA LEU A 3 -20.54 -27.10 -24.35
C LEU A 3 -20.28 -26.81 -25.83
N GLY A 4 -20.93 -25.78 -26.37
CA GLY A 4 -20.95 -25.56 -27.80
C GLY A 4 -21.21 -24.12 -28.18
N LEU A 5 -20.30 -23.20 -27.82
CA LEU A 5 -20.09 -21.88 -28.46
C LEU A 5 -18.66 -21.37 -28.12
N LEU A 6 -17.63 -22.16 -28.39
CA LEU A 6 -16.22 -21.76 -28.24
C LEU A 6 -15.48 -21.84 -29.58
N ASN A 7 -16.06 -21.29 -30.64
CA ASN A 7 -15.32 -21.02 -31.89
C ASN A 7 -15.89 -19.75 -32.51
N GLN A 8 -14.98 -18.90 -33.00
CA GLN A 8 -15.16 -17.58 -33.61
C GLN A 8 -15.26 -16.42 -32.61
N ASP A 9 -14.08 -15.90 -32.24
CA ASP A 9 -13.68 -14.56 -32.64
C ASP A 9 -12.19 -14.43 -32.30
N ASP A 10 -11.35 -14.51 -33.33
CA ASP A 10 -9.97 -14.06 -33.26
C ASP A 10 -10.00 -12.58 -32.87
N GLY A 11 -9.77 -12.30 -31.59
CA GLY A 11 -9.73 -10.94 -31.04
C GLY A 11 -8.54 -10.19 -31.61
N MET A 12 -8.73 -9.60 -32.79
CA MET A 12 -7.73 -8.84 -33.51
C MET A 12 -7.52 -7.49 -32.81
N LEU A 13 -6.47 -7.39 -31.99
CA LEU A 13 -5.88 -6.10 -31.64
C LEU A 13 -4.96 -5.73 -32.79
N ASP A 14 -5.39 -4.75 -33.60
CA ASP A 14 -4.66 -4.07 -34.69
C ASP A 14 -3.63 -4.92 -35.47
N GLU A 15 -3.86 -5.11 -36.77
CA GLU A 15 -2.90 -5.66 -37.76
C GLU A 15 -1.51 -4.97 -37.76
N GLN A 16 -1.31 -3.94 -36.94
CA GLN A 16 -0.06 -3.21 -36.75
C GLN A 16 0.97 -3.94 -35.87
N PHE A 17 0.55 -4.91 -35.04
CA PHE A 17 1.47 -5.71 -34.22
C PHE A 17 1.08 -7.19 -34.27
N ILE A 18 1.98 -8.04 -34.76
CA ILE A 18 1.77 -9.50 -34.82
C ILE A 18 1.90 -10.07 -33.40
N ILE A 19 0.82 -10.03 -32.62
CA ILE A 19 0.74 -10.58 -31.25
C ILE A 19 -0.27 -11.72 -31.23
N SER A 20 0.23 -12.95 -31.13
CA SER A 20 -0.57 -14.17 -31.02
C SER A 20 -0.94 -14.51 -29.57
N GLY A 21 -2.02 -15.26 -29.36
CA GLY A 21 -2.35 -15.85 -28.04
C GLY A 21 -3.41 -15.10 -27.23
N VAL A 22 -4.06 -14.10 -27.83
CA VAL A 22 -5.21 -13.40 -27.22
C VAL A 22 -6.42 -14.34 -27.22
N THR A 23 -6.87 -14.76 -26.04
CA THR A 23 -8.04 -15.64 -25.86
C THR A 23 -9.01 -15.04 -24.87
N TYR A 24 -10.30 -15.40 -24.94
CA TYR A 24 -11.31 -14.95 -23.97
C TYR A 24 -10.89 -15.24 -22.51
N ARG A 25 -10.28 -16.42 -22.26
CA ARG A 25 -9.75 -16.78 -20.93
C ARG A 25 -8.64 -15.83 -20.48
N LEU A 26 -7.70 -15.48 -21.37
CA LEU A 26 -6.64 -14.52 -21.07
C LEU A 26 -7.24 -13.13 -20.78
N THR A 27 -8.17 -12.67 -21.63
CA THR A 27 -8.85 -11.38 -21.46
C THR A 27 -9.59 -11.29 -20.13
N GLN A 28 -10.31 -12.35 -19.73
CA GLN A 28 -10.94 -12.41 -18.41
C GLN A 28 -9.91 -12.39 -17.28
N GLY A 29 -8.82 -13.15 -17.42
CA GLY A 29 -7.72 -13.17 -16.46
C GLY A 29 -7.11 -11.78 -16.24
N VAL A 30 -6.85 -11.06 -17.33
CA VAL A 30 -6.26 -9.71 -17.31
C VAL A 30 -7.23 -8.69 -16.72
N ILE A 31 -8.48 -8.61 -17.22
CA ILE A 31 -9.45 -7.60 -16.78
C ILE A 31 -9.78 -7.76 -15.29
N LYS A 32 -10.00 -9.00 -14.83
CA LYS A 32 -10.43 -9.27 -13.45
C LYS A 32 -9.28 -9.53 -12.50
N ARG A 33 -8.03 -9.56 -12.97
CA ARG A 33 -6.84 -9.97 -12.19
C ARG A 33 -7.07 -11.31 -11.48
N ILE A 34 -7.55 -12.32 -12.22
CA ILE A 34 -7.95 -13.63 -11.66
C ILE A 34 -6.74 -14.35 -11.05
N ILE A 35 -6.85 -14.72 -9.77
CA ILE A 35 -5.91 -15.62 -9.09
C ILE A 35 -6.44 -17.06 -9.24
N PRO A 36 -5.70 -17.99 -9.87
CA PRO A 36 -6.11 -19.40 -9.94
C PRO A 36 -6.24 -20.00 -8.54
N ALA A 37 -7.32 -20.73 -8.29
CA ALA A 37 -7.60 -21.32 -6.98
C ALA A 37 -8.13 -22.75 -7.11
N VAL A 38 -7.77 -23.60 -6.15
CA VAL A 38 -8.24 -24.98 -6.01
C VAL A 38 -8.61 -25.27 -4.57
N ALA A 39 -9.55 -26.21 -4.36
CA ALA A 39 -10.09 -26.50 -3.03
C ALA A 39 -9.03 -27.07 -2.06
N SER A 40 -8.05 -27.84 -2.56
CA SER A 40 -7.01 -28.48 -1.76
C SER A 40 -6.14 -27.46 -1.02
N THR A 41 -5.64 -26.43 -1.71
CA THR A 41 -4.80 -25.38 -1.11
C THR A 41 -5.56 -24.62 -0.02
N ASN A 42 -6.82 -24.25 -0.28
CA ASN A 42 -7.66 -23.57 0.70
C ASN A 42 -7.96 -24.45 1.92
N ALA A 43 -8.20 -25.74 1.72
CA ALA A 43 -8.43 -26.69 2.81
C ALA A 43 -7.19 -26.86 3.70
N SER A 44 -6.00 -26.97 3.11
CA SER A 44 -4.73 -27.09 3.85
C SER A 44 -4.45 -25.86 4.71
N ILE A 45 -4.59 -24.65 4.15
CA ILE A 45 -4.38 -23.40 4.89
C ILE A 45 -5.44 -23.22 5.98
N ALA A 46 -6.71 -23.49 5.69
CA ALA A 46 -7.79 -23.39 6.67
C ALA A 46 -7.61 -24.35 7.85
N ALA A 47 -7.13 -25.59 7.59
CA ALA A 47 -6.84 -26.55 8.64
C ALA A 47 -5.73 -26.05 9.58
N ILE A 48 -4.65 -25.46 9.03
CA ILE A 48 -3.58 -24.86 9.82
C ILE A 48 -4.12 -23.70 10.68
N CYS A 49 -4.87 -22.77 10.08
CA CYS A 49 -5.45 -21.64 10.81
C CYS A 49 -6.40 -22.09 11.93
N ALA A 50 -7.29 -23.06 11.67
CA ALA A 50 -8.22 -23.58 12.67
C ALA A 50 -7.49 -24.26 13.84
N ASN A 51 -6.41 -24.98 13.55
CA ASN A 51 -5.56 -25.59 14.56
C ASN A 51 -4.86 -24.53 15.44
N GLU A 52 -4.35 -23.46 14.85
CA GLU A 52 -3.74 -22.36 15.62
C GLU A 52 -4.77 -21.60 16.47
N VAL A 53 -5.97 -21.37 15.94
CA VAL A 53 -7.09 -20.79 16.72
C VAL A 53 -7.43 -21.69 17.90
N PHE A 54 -7.50 -23.00 17.70
CA PHE A 54 -7.76 -23.95 18.78
C PHE A 54 -6.67 -23.90 19.86
N LYS A 55 -5.39 -23.94 19.46
CA LYS A 55 -4.26 -23.82 20.40
C LYS A 55 -4.31 -22.53 21.21
N ILE A 56 -4.59 -21.40 20.57
CA ILE A 56 -4.70 -20.09 21.24
C ILE A 56 -5.89 -20.07 22.21
N ALA A 57 -7.04 -20.61 21.80
CA ALA A 57 -8.26 -20.58 22.61
C ALA A 57 -8.19 -21.49 23.84
N THR A 58 -7.53 -22.65 23.74
CA THR A 58 -7.49 -23.64 24.82
C THR A 58 -6.16 -23.70 25.57
N SER A 59 -5.14 -22.99 25.09
CA SER A 59 -3.75 -23.07 25.61
C SER A 59 -3.23 -24.51 25.70
N CYS A 60 -3.67 -25.40 24.82
CA CYS A 60 -3.31 -26.84 24.89
C CYS A 60 -1.90 -27.13 24.36
N SER A 61 -1.34 -26.21 23.59
CA SER A 61 0.01 -26.28 23.02
C SER A 61 0.50 -24.88 22.68
N ASN A 62 1.80 -24.74 22.39
CA ASN A 62 2.35 -23.48 21.93
C ASN A 62 1.86 -23.18 20.50
N PRO A 63 1.40 -21.95 20.21
CA PRO A 63 1.01 -21.55 18.87
C PRO A 63 2.22 -21.45 17.93
N LEU A 64 1.95 -21.51 16.63
CA LEU A 64 2.92 -21.28 15.56
C LEU A 64 3.57 -19.90 15.72
N ASN A 65 4.89 -19.87 15.53
CA ASN A 65 5.67 -18.64 15.57
C ASN A 65 5.57 -17.88 14.24
N ASN A 66 4.41 -17.22 14.06
CA ASN A 66 4.04 -16.21 13.07
C ASN A 66 3.98 -16.55 11.56
N TYR A 67 4.80 -17.45 10.99
CA TYR A 67 4.79 -17.66 9.53
C TYR A 67 4.93 -19.11 9.08
N ILE A 68 4.20 -19.46 8.03
CA ILE A 68 4.30 -20.73 7.30
C ILE A 68 4.11 -20.50 5.79
N VAL A 69 4.95 -21.14 4.99
CA VAL A 69 4.82 -21.24 3.54
C VAL A 69 4.37 -22.65 3.19
N PHE A 70 3.39 -22.77 2.30
CA PHE A 70 2.90 -24.05 1.74
C PHE A 70 3.04 -24.01 0.22
N ASN A 71 3.58 -25.06 -0.37
CA ASN A 71 3.69 -25.23 -1.82
C ASN A 71 3.48 -26.70 -2.19
N ASP A 72 2.60 -26.97 -3.16
CA ASP A 72 2.27 -28.30 -3.66
C ASP A 72 2.60 -28.51 -5.15
N THR A 73 3.42 -27.63 -5.75
CA THR A 73 3.77 -27.69 -7.19
C THR A 73 4.63 -28.92 -7.52
N SER A 74 5.57 -29.27 -6.63
CA SER A 74 6.52 -30.39 -6.80
C SER A 74 6.58 -31.20 -5.51
N GLY A 75 5.63 -32.11 -5.33
CA GLY A 75 5.42 -32.79 -4.05
C GLY A 75 4.81 -31.83 -3.01
N LEU A 76 4.89 -32.19 -1.73
CA LEU A 76 4.39 -31.35 -0.64
C LEU A 76 5.56 -30.69 0.09
N TYR A 77 5.58 -29.36 0.08
CA TYR A 77 6.60 -28.57 0.75
C TYR A 77 5.97 -27.57 1.72
N THR A 78 6.49 -27.56 2.95
CA THR A 78 6.14 -26.59 3.97
C THR A 78 7.38 -26.04 4.64
N TYR A 79 7.41 -24.73 4.87
CA TYR A 79 8.50 -24.08 5.59
C TYR A 79 7.95 -23.12 6.64
N THR A 80 8.32 -23.32 7.89
CA THR A 80 7.94 -22.47 9.03
C THR A 80 9.15 -21.69 9.49
N PHE A 81 8.98 -20.39 9.70
CA PHE A 81 10.03 -19.52 10.22
C PHE A 81 9.39 -18.35 10.97
N GLU A 82 10.17 -17.72 11.84
CA GLU A 82 9.77 -16.51 12.54
C GLU A 82 10.12 -15.29 11.68
N ALA A 83 9.11 -14.63 11.13
CA ALA A 83 9.27 -13.34 10.47
C ALA A 83 9.64 -12.27 11.50
N GLU A 84 10.74 -11.56 11.26
CA GLU A 84 11.19 -10.49 12.15
C GLU A 84 10.22 -9.31 12.14
N LYS A 85 9.97 -8.75 13.33
CA LYS A 85 9.17 -7.54 13.47
C LYS A 85 9.97 -6.34 12.97
N ASN A 86 9.43 -5.64 11.96
CA ASN A 86 9.97 -4.35 11.55
C ASN A 86 9.64 -3.28 12.60
N GLU A 87 10.65 -2.81 13.33
CA GLU A 87 10.49 -1.78 14.37
C GLU A 87 10.07 -0.41 13.83
N LYS A 88 10.13 -0.19 12.51
CA LYS A 88 9.65 1.02 11.83
C LYS A 88 8.32 0.82 11.10
N CYS A 89 7.59 -0.26 11.38
CA CYS A 89 6.32 -0.56 10.73
C CYS A 89 5.27 0.55 10.97
N LEU A 90 4.67 1.08 9.90
CA LEU A 90 3.63 2.10 9.97
C LEU A 90 2.39 1.71 10.79
N ALA A 91 2.06 0.42 10.82
CA ALA A 91 0.84 -0.07 11.44
C ALA A 91 1.03 -0.45 12.91
N CYS A 92 2.10 -1.19 13.24
CA CYS A 92 2.29 -1.75 14.58
C CYS A 92 3.46 -1.12 15.37
N SER A 93 4.31 -0.30 14.75
CA SER A 93 5.28 0.50 15.50
C SER A 93 4.57 1.72 16.07
N ARG A 94 4.85 2.03 17.35
CA ARG A 94 4.34 3.24 18.01
C ARG A 94 5.30 4.44 17.87
N MET A 95 6.28 4.33 16.98
CA MET A 95 7.31 5.35 16.79
C MET A 95 6.94 6.25 15.61
N PRO A 96 6.92 7.59 15.78
CA PRO A 96 6.70 8.50 14.66
C PRO A 96 7.80 8.33 13.60
N ILE A 97 7.39 8.11 12.36
CA ILE A 97 8.34 8.06 11.24
C ILE A 97 8.77 9.48 10.91
N THR A 98 10.08 9.70 10.83
CA THR A 98 10.65 11.01 10.48
C THR A 98 10.86 11.08 8.97
N LEU A 99 10.26 12.07 8.32
CA LEU A 99 10.45 12.35 6.90
C LEU A 99 11.46 13.48 6.73
N HIS A 100 12.45 13.28 5.86
CA HIS A 100 13.53 14.24 5.67
C HIS A 100 13.35 15.01 4.36
N PHE A 101 13.20 16.33 4.46
CA PHE A 101 13.04 17.23 3.31
C PHE A 101 13.83 18.53 3.52
N THR A 102 13.90 19.37 2.49
CA THR A 102 14.42 20.74 2.59
C THR A 102 13.26 21.73 2.69
N GLU A 103 13.51 22.93 3.22
CA GLU A 103 12.48 23.99 3.31
C GLU A 103 11.89 24.38 1.94
N ASP A 104 12.69 24.27 0.89
CA ASP A 104 12.34 24.64 -0.49
C ASP A 104 11.67 23.49 -1.28
N THR A 105 11.59 22.30 -0.68
CA THR A 105 10.87 21.15 -1.25
C THR A 105 9.41 21.54 -1.51
N LYS A 106 8.85 21.14 -2.65
CA LYS A 106 7.42 21.37 -2.93
C LYS A 106 6.55 20.34 -2.22
N LEU A 107 5.32 20.72 -1.87
CA LEU A 107 4.37 19.79 -1.28
C LEU A 107 4.06 18.59 -2.22
N GLN A 108 4.13 18.80 -3.53
CA GLN A 108 4.03 17.72 -4.52
C GLN A 108 5.08 16.62 -4.29
N GLU A 109 6.33 16.98 -4.00
CA GLU A 109 7.41 16.01 -3.79
C GLU A 109 7.19 15.18 -2.52
N VAL A 110 6.62 15.80 -1.48
CA VAL A 110 6.21 15.08 -0.26
C VAL A 110 5.09 14.09 -0.58
N PHE A 111 4.07 14.53 -1.33
CA PHE A 111 2.97 13.67 -1.77
C PHE A 111 3.47 12.48 -2.61
N ASP A 112 4.36 12.74 -3.58
CA ASP A 112 4.95 11.71 -4.43
C ASP A 112 5.84 10.76 -3.62
N HIS A 113 6.53 11.25 -2.60
CA HIS A 113 7.30 10.41 -1.69
C HIS A 113 6.39 9.45 -0.90
N LEU A 114 5.25 9.91 -0.40
CA LEU A 114 4.29 9.05 0.31
C LEU A 114 3.73 7.91 -0.57
N ILE A 115 3.56 8.16 -1.87
CA ILE A 115 3.06 7.17 -2.84
C ILE A 115 4.18 6.20 -3.28
N ASN A 116 5.33 6.73 -3.66
CA ASN A 116 6.35 5.96 -4.37
C ASN A 116 7.36 5.27 -3.43
N SER A 117 7.39 5.64 -2.14
CA SER A 117 8.32 5.02 -1.20
C SER A 117 7.94 3.56 -0.97
N PRO A 118 8.88 2.61 -1.09
CA PRO A 118 8.59 1.18 -0.95
C PRO A 118 8.08 0.81 0.45
N ASP A 119 8.44 1.59 1.46
CA ASP A 119 8.01 1.37 2.84
C ASP A 119 6.60 1.92 3.12
N LEU A 120 6.08 2.82 2.28
CA LEU A 120 4.82 3.53 2.50
C LEU A 120 3.72 3.10 1.53
N GLN A 121 4.01 3.09 0.22
CA GLN A 121 3.14 2.65 -0.87
C GLN A 121 1.68 3.13 -0.76
N MET A 122 1.48 4.38 -0.32
CA MET A 122 0.15 4.96 -0.14
C MET A 122 -0.53 5.16 -1.50
N LYS A 123 -1.86 5.08 -1.55
CA LYS A 123 -2.58 5.14 -2.83
C LYS A 123 -3.08 6.54 -3.16
N SER A 124 -3.65 7.25 -2.19
CA SER A 124 -4.20 8.60 -2.34
C SER A 124 -4.14 9.37 -1.02
N PRO A 125 -2.93 9.76 -0.56
CA PRO A 125 -2.74 10.29 0.79
C PRO A 125 -3.32 11.70 0.96
N GLY A 126 -4.18 11.87 1.94
CA GLY A 126 -4.64 13.17 2.44
C GLY A 126 -3.71 13.69 3.52
N MET A 127 -3.17 14.89 3.34
CA MET A 127 -2.20 15.52 4.24
C MET A 127 -2.81 16.73 4.96
N ALA A 128 -2.71 16.74 6.27
CA ALA A 128 -3.07 17.86 7.13
C ALA A 128 -1.98 18.09 8.18
N THR A 129 -1.96 19.28 8.75
CA THR A 129 -1.03 19.62 9.83
C THR A 129 -1.68 20.63 10.78
N VAL A 130 -1.06 20.89 11.92
CA VAL A 130 -1.49 21.93 12.85
C VAL A 130 -0.60 23.15 12.69
N VAL A 131 -1.17 24.28 12.26
CA VAL A 131 -0.44 25.57 12.17
C VAL A 131 -1.13 26.56 13.10
N GLY A 132 -0.38 27.13 14.05
CA GLY A 132 -0.91 28.14 14.97
C GLY A 132 -2.07 27.66 15.84
N GLY A 133 -2.09 26.37 16.21
CA GLY A 133 -3.15 25.77 17.03
C GLY A 133 -4.41 25.34 16.27
N HIS A 134 -4.46 25.53 14.95
CA HIS A 134 -5.59 25.13 14.11
C HIS A 134 -5.19 24.06 13.08
N ASN A 135 -6.11 23.14 12.81
CA ASN A 135 -5.92 22.13 11.76
C ASN A 135 -5.98 22.81 10.38
N LYS A 136 -4.90 22.65 9.61
CA LYS A 136 -4.76 23.15 8.25
C LYS A 136 -4.61 21.96 7.31
N THR A 137 -5.59 21.79 6.42
CA THR A 137 -5.50 20.80 5.33
C THR A 137 -4.52 21.30 4.28
N LEU A 138 -3.48 20.52 3.99
CA LEU A 138 -2.47 20.85 2.99
C LEU A 138 -2.93 20.42 1.60
N TYR A 139 -3.32 19.15 1.47
CA TYR A 139 -3.85 18.55 0.26
C TYR A 139 -4.73 17.34 0.59
N MET A 140 -5.90 17.22 -0.04
CA MET A 140 -6.79 16.08 0.17
C MET A 140 -7.48 15.68 -1.14
N PRO A 141 -7.02 14.61 -1.81
CA PRO A 141 -7.53 14.20 -3.13
C PRO A 141 -8.91 13.53 -3.08
N ASN A 142 -9.26 12.87 -1.98
CA ASN A 142 -10.46 12.02 -1.94
C ASN A 142 -11.79 12.79 -1.83
N VAL A 143 -11.74 14.10 -1.54
CA VAL A 143 -12.93 14.95 -1.42
C VAL A 143 -12.87 16.05 -2.49
N PRO A 144 -13.68 15.98 -3.58
CA PRO A 144 -13.53 16.86 -4.74
C PRO A 144 -13.57 18.36 -4.42
N SER A 145 -14.43 18.77 -3.48
CA SER A 145 -14.55 20.17 -3.07
C SER A 145 -13.31 20.68 -2.32
N ILE A 146 -12.62 19.80 -1.59
CA ILE A 146 -11.40 20.12 -0.84
C ILE A 146 -10.19 20.02 -1.78
N GLU A 147 -10.16 19.05 -2.70
CA GLU A 147 -9.09 18.89 -3.69
C GLU A 147 -8.93 20.19 -4.48
N VAL A 148 -10.00 20.72 -5.08
CA VAL A 148 -9.94 21.95 -5.89
C VAL A 148 -9.36 23.12 -5.09
N ARG A 149 -9.72 23.24 -3.81
CA ARG A 149 -9.24 24.32 -2.93
C ARG A 149 -7.79 24.14 -2.48
N THR A 150 -7.32 22.91 -2.38
CA THR A 150 -6.00 22.57 -1.83
C THR A 150 -4.96 22.26 -2.91
N LYS A 151 -5.38 22.00 -4.15
CA LYS A 151 -4.51 21.69 -5.30
C LYS A 151 -3.46 22.76 -5.58
N ALA A 152 -3.79 24.03 -5.33
CA ALA A 152 -2.84 25.13 -5.47
C ALA A 152 -1.64 25.02 -4.49
N ASN A 153 -1.80 24.34 -3.36
CA ASN A 153 -0.74 24.16 -2.37
C ASN A 153 0.34 23.18 -2.83
N LEU A 154 0.04 22.26 -3.76
CA LEU A 154 1.02 21.29 -4.27
C LEU A 154 2.24 21.96 -4.92
N LYS A 155 2.03 23.14 -5.53
CA LYS A 155 3.09 23.92 -6.19
C LYS A 155 3.91 24.77 -5.22
N LYS A 156 3.42 24.97 -3.99
CA LYS A 156 4.07 25.79 -2.97
C LYS A 156 5.15 25.00 -2.25
N THR A 157 6.15 25.69 -1.76
CA THR A 157 7.21 25.10 -0.94
C THR A 157 6.74 24.85 0.49
N LEU A 158 7.40 23.95 1.23
CA LEU A 158 7.08 23.70 2.63
C LEU A 158 7.20 24.98 3.47
N LYS A 159 8.19 25.83 3.14
CA LYS A 159 8.38 27.16 3.73
C LYS A 159 7.21 28.11 3.46
N GLU A 160 6.73 28.21 2.22
CA GLU A 160 5.56 29.03 1.87
C GLU A 160 4.27 28.57 2.56
N LEU A 161 4.18 27.27 2.86
CA LEU A 161 3.04 26.69 3.58
C LEU A 161 3.11 26.91 5.09
N GLY A 162 4.23 27.43 5.60
CA GLY A 162 4.47 27.71 7.02
C GLY A 162 4.80 26.47 7.83
N LEU A 163 5.33 25.41 7.19
CA LEU A 163 5.79 24.21 7.88
C LEU A 163 7.14 24.46 8.55
N GLN A 164 7.29 23.99 9.77
CA GLN A 164 8.50 24.14 10.59
C GLN A 164 9.18 22.79 10.79
N ASP A 165 10.47 22.84 11.11
CA ASP A 165 11.22 21.64 11.51
C ASP A 165 10.62 21.02 12.79
N GLY A 166 10.52 19.70 12.81
CA GLY A 166 9.92 18.92 13.89
C GLY A 166 8.39 18.89 13.90
N GLN A 167 7.72 19.56 12.95
CA GLN A 167 6.26 19.60 12.87
C GLN A 167 5.65 18.26 12.47
N GLU A 168 4.49 17.96 13.04
CA GLU A 168 3.74 16.75 12.73
C GLU A 168 2.87 16.92 11.49
N LEU A 169 2.97 15.95 10.59
CA LEU A 169 2.15 15.78 9.41
C LEU A 169 1.19 14.62 9.65
N LEU A 170 -0.10 14.93 9.64
CA LEU A 170 -1.18 13.97 9.76
C LEU A 170 -1.55 13.49 8.37
N VAL A 171 -1.39 12.20 8.11
CA VAL A 171 -1.63 11.58 6.82
C VAL A 171 -2.71 10.52 6.96
N ALA A 172 -3.78 10.67 6.20
CA ALA A 172 -4.85 9.68 6.11
C ALA A 172 -4.88 9.12 4.68
N ASP A 173 -4.93 7.80 4.54
CA ASP A 173 -4.91 7.13 3.24
C ASP A 173 -5.81 5.89 3.27
N GLU A 174 -6.28 5.43 2.12
CA GLU A 174 -7.11 4.22 2.04
C GLU A 174 -6.35 2.92 2.37
N THR A 175 -5.02 2.95 2.40
CA THR A 175 -4.17 1.81 2.81
C THR A 175 -4.17 1.55 4.31
N SER A 176 -4.58 2.53 5.14
CA SER A 176 -4.59 2.41 6.60
C SER A 176 -5.90 2.96 7.18
N PRO A 177 -6.58 2.24 8.09
CA PRO A 177 -7.77 2.77 8.77
C PRO A 177 -7.45 3.93 9.71
N ASP A 178 -6.23 3.95 10.26
CA ASP A 178 -5.77 4.96 11.22
C ASP A 178 -5.01 6.09 10.51
N THR A 179 -5.09 7.29 11.09
CA THR A 179 -4.31 8.44 10.63
C THR A 179 -2.86 8.27 11.10
N LEU A 180 -1.94 8.27 10.15
CA LEU A 180 -0.52 8.13 10.39
C LEU A 180 0.08 9.50 10.72
N VAL A 181 0.97 9.54 11.71
CA VAL A 181 1.65 10.76 12.14
C VAL A 181 3.11 10.68 11.75
N PHE A 182 3.52 11.60 10.88
CA PHE A 182 4.91 11.73 10.45
C PHE A 182 5.53 12.98 11.06
N LYS A 183 6.79 12.89 11.48
CA LYS A 183 7.55 14.04 11.93
C LYS A 183 8.36 14.60 10.77
N LEU A 184 8.19 15.87 10.44
CA LEU A 184 9.00 16.51 9.42
C LEU A 184 10.36 16.90 10.01
N ALA A 185 11.43 16.51 9.33
CA ALA A 185 12.80 16.97 9.60
C ALA A 185 13.26 17.82 8.41
N LEU A 186 13.24 19.14 8.58
CA LEU A 186 13.55 20.12 7.55
C LEU A 186 15.00 20.59 7.67
N LYS A 187 15.80 20.34 6.64
CA LYS A 187 17.15 20.91 6.53
C LYS A 187 17.10 22.24 5.80
N LYS A 188 17.77 23.25 6.37
CA LYS A 188 18.13 24.47 5.64
C LYS A 188 19.19 24.10 4.60
N MET A 189 19.06 24.56 3.37
CA MET A 189 20.18 24.50 2.44
C MET A 189 21.34 25.27 3.06
N SER A 190 22.47 24.60 3.28
CA SER A 190 23.70 25.33 3.57
C SER A 190 24.04 26.11 2.30
N THR A 191 23.99 27.44 2.37
CA THR A 191 24.72 28.29 1.42
C THR A 191 26.18 27.86 1.49
N ALA A 192 26.63 27.08 0.49
CA ALA A 192 28.04 26.93 0.22
C ALA A 192 28.55 28.31 -0.23
N CYS A 193 29.38 28.93 0.59
CA CYS A 193 30.29 29.99 0.15
C CYS A 193 31.39 29.37 -0.73
#